data_AF-A0A847V5K8-F1
#
_entry.id   AF-A0A847V5K8-F1
#
_cell.length_a   1.000
_cell.length_b   1.000
_cell.length_c   1.000
_cell.angle_alpha   90.00
_cell.angle_beta   90.00
_cell.angle_gamma   90.00
#
_symmetry.space_group_name_H-M   'P 1'
#
loop_
_entity.id
_entity.type
_entity.pdbx_description
1 polymer ?
#
loop_
_entity_poly.entity_id
_entity_poly.type
_entity_poly.pdbx_seq_one_letter_code
_entity_poly.pdbx_strand_id
1 'polypeptide(L)'
;MSALLFKKMSELVDEEAKGLLSRGLDVQAVMPAVVEIVNEVQERGDRALADLTERFDGVRIGKVRVGADEIEKAGDQVPEKLNKALEIALENIAAFHHQELDRDLWMTETSPGVLAGQMVVPLDSV
;
A
#
# COMPACT_ATOMS: atom_id res chain seq x y z
N MET A 1 -3.16 -33.49 -19.67
CA MET A 1 -4.19 -32.78 -18.88
C MET A 1 -4.04 -33.22 -17.44
N SER A 2 -3.57 -32.34 -16.56
CA SER A 2 -3.54 -32.63 -15.11
C SER A 2 -4.95 -32.48 -14.57
N ALA A 3 -5.50 -33.51 -13.92
CA ALA A 3 -6.80 -33.44 -13.29
C ALA A 3 -6.68 -32.58 -12.02
N LEU A 4 -7.55 -31.57 -11.87
CA LEU A 4 -7.69 -30.83 -10.61
C LEU A 4 -8.16 -31.82 -9.53
N LEU A 5 -7.36 -31.97 -8.48
CA LEU A 5 -7.66 -32.80 -7.33
C LEU A 5 -8.40 -31.95 -6.29
N PHE A 6 -9.66 -32.27 -6.02
CA PHE A 6 -10.46 -31.64 -4.97
C PHE A 6 -10.49 -32.55 -3.74
N LYS A 7 -10.13 -32.02 -2.57
CA LYS A 7 -10.26 -32.69 -1.26
C LYS A 7 -11.08 -31.81 -0.32
N LYS A 8 -11.90 -32.41 0.54
CA LYS A 8 -12.50 -31.66 1.65
C LYS A 8 -11.45 -31.40 2.72
N MET A 9 -11.57 -30.27 3.43
CA MET A 9 -10.68 -29.95 4.56
C MET A 9 -10.63 -31.08 5.59
N SER A 10 -11.76 -31.76 5.82
CA SER A 10 -11.87 -32.92 6.73
C SER A 10 -11.16 -34.19 6.25
N GLU A 11 -10.69 -34.21 4.99
CA GLU A 11 -10.04 -35.35 4.35
C GLU A 11 -8.52 -35.13 4.20
N LEU A 12 -8.00 -33.99 4.67
CA LEU A 12 -6.59 -33.69 4.65
C LEU A 12 -5.89 -34.35 5.85
N VAL A 13 -4.71 -34.92 5.59
CA VAL A 13 -3.79 -35.25 6.69
C VAL A 13 -2.98 -34.01 7.10
N ASP A 14 -2.50 -33.96 8.33
CA ASP A 14 -1.85 -32.77 8.92
C ASP A 14 -0.71 -32.20 8.06
N GLU A 15 0.09 -33.05 7.42
CA GLU A 15 1.18 -32.61 6.55
C GLU A 15 0.67 -31.97 5.24
N GLU A 16 -0.44 -32.45 4.69
CA GLU A 16 -1.09 -31.82 3.53
C GLU A 16 -1.69 -30.46 3.92
N ALA A 17 -2.32 -30.39 5.09
CA ALA A 17 -2.88 -29.15 5.62
C ALA A 17 -1.77 -28.10 5.87
N LYS A 18 -0.65 -28.50 6.51
CA LYS A 18 0.50 -27.62 6.70
C LYS A 18 1.09 -27.13 5.38
N GLY A 19 1.20 -27.99 4.38
CA GLY A 19 1.68 -27.62 3.05
C GLY A 19 0.77 -26.57 2.39
N LEU A 20 -0.55 -26.79 2.43
CA LEU A 20 -1.54 -25.86 1.86
C LEU A 20 -1.62 -24.52 2.59
N LEU A 21 -1.36 -24.52 3.90
CA LEU A 21 -1.35 -23.30 4.73
C LEU A 21 0.02 -22.62 4.77
N SER A 22 1.06 -23.26 4.23
CA SER A 22 2.40 -22.69 4.17
C SER A 22 2.44 -21.49 3.22
N ARG A 23 3.18 -20.45 3.62
CA ARG A 23 3.40 -19.25 2.80
C ARG A 23 4.84 -19.26 2.30
N GLY A 24 5.03 -19.60 1.03
CA GLY A 24 6.35 -19.84 0.42
C GLY A 24 7.05 -18.58 -0.13
N LEU A 25 7.14 -17.50 0.65
CA LEU A 25 7.86 -16.29 0.22
C LEU A 25 9.17 -16.15 0.99
N ASP A 26 10.29 -16.19 0.28
CA ASP A 26 11.62 -15.89 0.82
C ASP A 26 11.99 -14.42 0.56
N VAL A 27 11.59 -13.56 1.50
CA VAL A 27 11.94 -12.14 1.48
C VAL A 27 13.45 -11.93 1.67
N GLN A 28 14.15 -12.85 2.34
CA GLN A 28 15.58 -12.69 2.64
C GLN A 28 16.44 -12.71 1.37
N ALA A 29 16.00 -13.45 0.35
CA ALA A 29 16.71 -13.52 -0.94
C ALA A 29 16.83 -12.16 -1.65
N VAL A 30 15.88 -11.23 -1.45
CA VAL A 30 15.89 -9.91 -2.12
C VAL A 30 16.49 -8.79 -1.26
N MET A 31 16.66 -9.02 0.05
CA MET A 31 17.13 -8.00 0.99
C MET A 31 18.45 -7.34 0.57
N PRO A 32 19.49 -8.06 0.09
CA PRO A 32 20.74 -7.42 -0.29
C PRO A 32 20.57 -6.37 -1.40
N ALA A 33 19.79 -6.69 -2.43
CA ALA A 33 19.53 -5.79 -3.56
C ALA A 33 18.71 -4.56 -3.14
N VAL A 34 17.73 -4.75 -2.25
CA VAL A 34 16.93 -3.63 -1.72
C VAL A 34 17.82 -2.68 -0.91
N VAL A 35 18.67 -3.21 -0.04
CA VAL A 35 19.59 -2.40 0.79
C VAL A 35 20.55 -1.60 -0.09
N GLU A 36 21.07 -2.20 -1.16
CA GLU A 36 21.92 -1.51 -2.13
C GLU A 36 21.18 -0.33 -2.78
N ILE A 37 19.97 -0.56 -3.32
CA ILE A 37 19.15 0.49 -3.94
C ILE A 37 18.85 1.64 -2.97
N VAL A 38 18.46 1.32 -1.73
CA VAL A 38 18.14 2.34 -0.72
C VAL A 38 19.38 3.18 -0.40
N ASN A 39 20.54 2.56 -0.23
CA ASN A 39 21.79 3.28 0.04
C ASN A 39 22.18 4.17 -1.14
N GLU A 40 22.05 3.68 -2.38
CA GLU A 40 22.33 4.49 -3.58
C GLU A 40 21.44 5.74 -3.65
N VAL A 41 20.14 5.61 -3.36
CA VAL A 41 19.19 6.73 -3.34
C VAL A 41 19.50 7.68 -2.18
N GLN A 42 19.86 7.17 -1.01
CA GLN A 42 20.24 7.98 0.14
C GLN A 42 21.49 8.82 -0.14
N GLU A 43 22.49 8.26 -0.83
CA GLU A 43 23.75 8.94 -1.14
C GLU A 43 23.65 9.91 -2.33
N ARG A 44 22.87 9.56 -3.36
CA ARG A 44 22.89 10.26 -4.66
C ARG A 44 21.56 10.92 -5.05
N GLY A 45 20.50 10.71 -4.28
CA GLY A 45 19.17 11.30 -4.51
C GLY A 45 18.61 11.02 -5.92
N ASP A 46 18.03 12.05 -6.53
CA ASP A 46 17.38 11.98 -7.86
C ASP A 46 18.29 11.46 -8.97
N ARG A 47 19.62 11.60 -8.84
CA ARG A 47 20.55 11.03 -9.82
C ARG A 47 20.52 9.50 -9.80
N ALA A 48 20.50 8.89 -8.60
CA ALA A 48 20.32 7.45 -8.49
C ALA A 48 18.96 7.03 -9.04
N LEU A 49 17.89 7.78 -8.76
CA LEU A 49 16.56 7.48 -9.30
C LEU A 49 16.57 7.46 -10.83
N ALA A 50 17.16 8.47 -11.49
CA ALA A 50 17.25 8.51 -12.95
C ALA A 50 18.06 7.34 -13.53
N ASP A 51 19.19 6.99 -12.90
CA ASP A 51 20.03 5.87 -13.33
C ASP A 51 19.32 4.51 -13.12
N LEU A 52 18.59 4.33 -12.00
CA LEU A 52 17.84 3.12 -11.68
C LEU A 52 16.62 2.94 -12.61
N THR A 53 15.88 4.02 -12.88
CA THR A 53 14.77 3.99 -13.86
C THR A 53 15.27 3.67 -15.27
N GLU A 54 16.41 4.23 -15.69
CA GLU A 54 17.00 3.88 -17.00
C GLU A 54 17.40 2.40 -17.05
N ARG A 55 17.95 1.86 -15.95
CA ARG A 55 18.35 0.46 -15.85
C ARG A 55 17.18 -0.53 -15.84
N PHE A 56 16.13 -0.26 -15.06
CA PHE A 56 15.03 -1.21 -14.83
C PHE A 56 13.85 -1.00 -15.79
N ASP A 57 13.53 0.26 -16.12
CA ASP A 57 12.38 0.61 -16.94
C ASP A 57 12.78 0.99 -18.38
N GLY A 58 14.10 1.11 -18.66
CA GLY A 58 14.63 1.40 -19.99
C GLY A 58 14.44 2.83 -20.46
N VAL A 59 14.05 3.75 -19.56
CA VAL A 59 13.80 5.16 -19.86
C VAL A 59 14.56 6.07 -18.90
N ARG A 60 15.24 7.08 -19.44
CA ARG A 60 15.90 8.09 -18.62
C ARG A 60 14.94 9.23 -18.32
N ILE A 61 14.60 9.41 -17.04
CA ILE A 61 13.71 10.50 -16.59
C ILE A 61 14.50 11.76 -16.24
N GLY A 62 13.96 12.93 -16.61
CA GLY A 62 14.52 14.24 -16.27
C GLY A 62 13.91 14.88 -15.01
N LYS A 63 12.71 14.44 -14.62
CA LYS A 63 11.99 14.89 -13.42
C LYS A 63 11.32 13.68 -12.78
N VAL A 64 11.44 13.55 -11.46
CA VAL A 64 10.77 12.48 -10.70
C VAL A 64 9.27 12.76 -10.56
N ARG A 65 8.90 14.03 -10.37
CA ARG A 65 7.51 14.45 -10.18
C ARG A 65 6.80 14.65 -11.53
N VAL A 66 5.66 13.99 -11.69
CA VAL A 66 4.72 14.21 -12.82
C VAL A 66 4.14 15.62 -12.76
N GLY A 67 4.06 16.31 -13.90
CA GLY A 67 3.51 17.65 -14.00
C GLY A 67 1.99 17.70 -13.84
N ALA A 68 1.46 18.81 -13.33
CA ALA A 68 0.01 19.00 -13.18
C ALA A 68 -0.74 18.86 -14.51
N ASP A 69 -0.23 19.49 -15.58
CA ASP A 69 -0.81 19.40 -16.92
C ASP A 69 -0.81 17.97 -17.49
N GLU A 70 0.18 17.15 -17.13
CA GLU A 70 0.23 15.75 -17.56
C GLU A 70 -0.85 14.93 -16.87
N ILE A 71 -1.09 15.20 -15.58
CA ILE A 71 -2.16 14.57 -14.79
C ILE A 71 -3.53 14.97 -15.35
N GLU A 72 -3.75 16.26 -15.62
CA GLU A 72 -5.02 16.76 -16.17
C GLU A 72 -5.31 16.12 -17.54
N LYS A 73 -4.33 16.14 -18.45
CA LYS A 73 -4.47 15.51 -19.78
C LYS A 73 -4.71 14.00 -19.70
N ALA A 74 -4.11 13.31 -18.74
CA ALA A 74 -4.36 11.89 -18.53
C ALA A 74 -5.78 11.66 -18.00
N GLY A 75 -6.27 12.52 -17.10
CA GLY A 75 -7.64 12.53 -16.60
C GLY A 75 -8.68 12.69 -17.72
N ASP A 76 -8.44 13.63 -18.64
CA ASP A 76 -9.34 13.88 -19.79
C ASP A 76 -9.45 12.69 -20.76
N GLN A 77 -8.45 11.78 -20.75
CA GLN A 77 -8.43 10.58 -21.58
C GLN A 77 -9.17 9.40 -20.94
N VAL A 78 -9.57 9.51 -19.67
CA VAL A 78 -10.28 8.44 -18.97
C VAL A 78 -11.71 8.35 -19.52
N PRO A 79 -12.17 7.18 -20.00
CA PRO A 79 -13.54 7.02 -20.47
C PRO A 79 -14.56 7.32 -19.36
N GLU A 80 -15.62 8.05 -19.69
CA GLU A 80 -16.64 8.51 -18.74
C GLU A 80 -17.19 7.38 -17.85
N LYS A 81 -17.42 6.20 -18.42
CA LYS A 81 -17.90 5.02 -17.67
C LYS A 81 -16.91 4.58 -16.58
N LEU A 82 -15.62 4.62 -16.87
CA LEU A 82 -14.58 4.27 -15.90
C LEU A 82 -14.47 5.36 -14.83
N ASN A 83 -14.52 6.63 -15.23
CA ASN A 83 -14.48 7.74 -14.27
C ASN A 83 -15.64 7.64 -13.25
N LYS A 84 -16.87 7.42 -13.73
CA LYS A 84 -18.04 7.20 -12.84
C LYS A 84 -17.88 6.00 -11.90
N ALA A 85 -17.25 4.92 -12.37
CA ALA A 85 -17.00 3.76 -11.52
C ALA A 85 -15.98 4.07 -10.41
N LEU A 86 -14.96 4.88 -10.71
CA LEU A 86 -13.98 5.35 -9.73
C LEU A 86 -14.60 6.32 -8.72
N GLU A 87 -15.47 7.22 -9.16
CA GLU A 87 -16.23 8.13 -8.28
C GLU A 87 -17.09 7.35 -7.27
N ILE A 88 -17.84 6.35 -7.73
CA ILE A 88 -18.63 5.48 -6.84
C ILE A 88 -17.73 4.72 -5.85
N ALA A 89 -16.59 4.20 -6.31
CA ALA A 89 -15.64 3.52 -5.43
C ALA A 89 -15.09 4.48 -4.36
N LEU A 90 -14.71 5.70 -4.76
CA LEU A 90 -14.25 6.76 -3.86
C LEU A 90 -15.31 7.10 -2.80
N GLU A 91 -16.55 7.32 -3.20
CA GLU A 91 -17.65 7.64 -2.28
C GLU A 91 -17.85 6.53 -1.24
N ASN A 92 -17.87 5.27 -1.67
CA ASN A 92 -18.04 4.13 -0.77
C ASN A 92 -16.86 3.97 0.20
N ILE A 93 -15.63 4.09 -0.31
CA ILE A 93 -14.40 4.02 0.52
C ILE A 93 -14.40 5.15 1.54
N ALA A 94 -14.67 6.38 1.11
CA ALA A 94 -14.69 7.55 1.99
C ALA A 94 -15.80 7.43 3.05
N ALA A 95 -17.00 7.01 2.66
CA ALA A 95 -18.13 6.85 3.57
C ALA A 95 -17.85 5.81 4.67
N PHE A 96 -17.16 4.72 4.33
CA PHE A 96 -16.77 3.70 5.31
C PHE A 96 -15.68 4.21 6.26
N HIS A 97 -14.55 4.70 5.73
CA HIS A 97 -13.42 5.14 6.58
C HIS A 97 -13.78 6.37 7.42
N HIS A 98 -14.70 7.22 6.96
CA HIS A 98 -15.21 8.32 7.78
C HIS A 98 -16.03 7.84 8.99
N GLN A 99 -16.69 6.68 8.89
CA GLN A 99 -17.37 6.07 10.04
C GLN A 99 -16.41 5.43 11.04
N GLU A 100 -15.21 5.03 10.59
CA GLU A 100 -14.15 4.46 11.43
C GLU A 100 -13.36 5.52 12.20
N LEU A 101 -13.50 6.81 11.85
CA LEU A 101 -12.86 7.88 12.61
C LEU A 101 -13.37 7.85 14.06
N ASP A 102 -12.42 7.76 15.00
CA ASP A 102 -12.70 7.90 16.43
C ASP A 102 -13.45 9.22 16.65
N ARG A 103 -14.64 9.11 17.24
CA ARG A 103 -15.63 10.18 17.12
C ARG A 103 -15.28 11.42 17.91
N ASP A 104 -14.47 11.33 18.97
CA ASP A 104 -14.13 12.48 19.80
C ASP A 104 -12.83 12.27 20.60
N LEU A 105 -12.11 13.38 20.83
CA LEU A 105 -11.22 13.50 21.99
C LEU A 105 -12.04 13.17 23.24
N TRP A 106 -11.69 12.09 23.93
CA TRP A 106 -12.34 11.76 25.18
C TRP A 106 -11.37 11.98 26.34
N MET A 107 -11.92 12.43 27.46
CA MET A 107 -11.21 12.60 28.73
C MET A 107 -12.12 12.09 29.84
N THR A 108 -11.54 11.48 30.87
CA THR A 108 -12.23 11.04 32.08
C THR A 108 -11.46 11.44 33.32
N GLU A 109 -12.17 11.70 34.42
CA GLU A 109 -11.55 11.91 35.72
C GLU A 109 -11.21 10.55 36.35
N THR A 110 -9.92 10.22 36.46
CA THR A 110 -9.47 8.93 37.01
C THR A 110 -9.36 8.95 38.54
N SER A 111 -9.21 10.14 39.11
CA SER A 111 -9.23 10.42 40.55
C SER A 111 -9.48 11.92 40.76
N PRO A 112 -9.87 12.38 41.96
CA PRO A 112 -10.21 13.78 42.20
C PRO A 112 -9.13 14.76 41.69
N GLY A 113 -9.46 15.53 40.65
CA GLY A 113 -8.58 16.50 39.99
C GLY A 113 -7.67 15.96 38.88
N VAL A 114 -7.74 14.68 38.52
CA VAL A 114 -6.87 14.07 37.49
C VAL A 114 -7.67 13.62 36.28
N LEU A 115 -7.45 14.28 35.14
CA LEU A 115 -8.05 13.93 33.85
C LEU A 115 -7.08 13.10 32.99
N ALA A 116 -7.57 12.01 32.39
CA ALA A 116 -6.83 11.20 31.43
C ALA A 116 -7.72 10.83 30.23
N GLY A 117 -7.14 10.63 29.06
CA GLY A 117 -7.89 10.39 27.84
C GLY A 117 -7.02 10.10 26.63
N GLN A 118 -7.62 10.10 25.44
CA GLN A 118 -6.94 9.83 24.18
C GLN A 118 -7.28 10.88 23.14
N MET A 119 -6.24 11.36 22.44
CA MET A 119 -6.34 12.21 21.26
C MET A 119 -5.71 11.49 20.08
N VAL A 120 -6.42 11.43 18.95
CA VAL A 120 -5.89 10.93 17.68
C VAL A 120 -5.47 12.12 16.83
N VAL A 121 -4.25 12.08 16.30
CA VAL A 121 -3.69 13.10 15.40
C VAL A 121 -3.21 12.44 14.11
N PRO A 122 -3.36 13.11 12.95
CA PRO A 122 -2.87 12.57 11.69
C PRO A 122 -1.33 12.55 11.64
N LEU A 123 -0.77 11.72 10.77
CA LEU A 123 0.64 11.78 10.42
C LEU A 123 0.93 13.05 9.59
N ASP A 124 2.11 13.63 9.78
CA ASP A 124 2.53 14.84 9.05
C ASP A 124 2.68 14.61 7.54
N SER A 125 3.10 13.41 7.13
CA SER A 125 3.23 12.98 5.73
C SER A 125 3.04 11.47 5.59
N VAL A 126 2.30 11.03 4.56
CA VAL A 126 2.04 9.63 4.21
C VAL A 126 2.40 9.32 2.77
#